data_AF-K1U1J6-F1
#
_entry.id   AF-K1U1J6-F1
#
_cell.length_a   1.000
_cell.length_b   1.000
_cell.length_c   1.000
_cell.angle_alpha   90.00
_cell.angle_beta   90.00
_cell.angle_gamma   90.00
#
_symmetry.space_group_name_H-M   'P 1'
#
loop_
_entity.id
_entity.type
_entity.pdbx_description
1 polymer ?
#
loop_
_entity_poly.entity_id
_entity_poly.type
_entity_poly.pdbx_seq_one_letter_code
_entity_poly.pdbx_strand_id
1 'polypeptide(L)'
;MSRATNPIVIYQANEAVALNGSYIETGTYNGEVIYGCDESTIRNAAKKYAEQLGPHYFMLTNVGEDYTYSHSFLVKLIGFISSLCVLVLLLDIAIIISEVKMEFRLNAMEISLKKVLGYRFYERHKRFISVNLLENIAVVILICIVSLFISNASVGIALLVGALLTIIEMAIIFTNVMWVEKTNISKSLKGGCL
;
A
#
# COMPACT_ATOMS: atom_id res chain seq x y z
N MET A 1 -37.12 -8.04 -11.81
CA MET A 1 -36.12 -7.11 -12.40
C MET A 1 -35.61 -7.74 -13.68
N SER A 2 -35.94 -7.16 -14.83
CA SER A 2 -35.49 -7.65 -16.13
C SER A 2 -34.01 -7.32 -16.31
N ARG A 3 -33.17 -8.32 -16.61
CA ARG A 3 -31.79 -8.08 -17.04
C ARG A 3 -31.83 -7.41 -18.41
N ALA A 4 -31.36 -6.17 -18.51
CA ALA A 4 -31.18 -5.51 -19.80
C ALA A 4 -30.05 -6.21 -20.57
N THR A 5 -30.36 -6.79 -21.72
CA THR A 5 -29.38 -7.28 -22.69
C THR A 5 -28.84 -6.10 -23.50
N ASN A 6 -27.52 -5.86 -23.47
CA ASN A 6 -26.80 -4.74 -24.09
C ASN A 6 -27.22 -3.33 -23.62
N PRO A 7 -27.07 -3.01 -22.32
CA PRO A 7 -27.35 -1.67 -21.82
C PRO A 7 -26.32 -0.66 -22.35
N ILE A 8 -26.79 0.53 -22.73
CA ILE A 8 -25.89 1.65 -23.03
C ILE A 8 -25.82 2.55 -21.80
N VAL A 9 -24.61 2.69 -21.24
CA VAL A 9 -24.32 3.48 -20.06
C VAL A 9 -23.90 4.88 -20.49
N ILE A 10 -24.59 5.91 -20.00
CA ILE A 10 -24.23 7.30 -20.23
C ILE A 10 -23.57 7.85 -18.95
N TYR A 11 -22.34 8.33 -19.08
CA TYR A 11 -21.61 8.99 -18.01
C TYR A 11 -21.89 10.50 -18.04
N GLN A 12 -22.56 11.00 -17.00
CA GLN A 12 -22.89 12.41 -16.86
C GLN A 12 -22.08 13.03 -15.72
N ALA A 13 -21.11 13.88 -16.07
CA ALA A 13 -20.19 14.50 -15.11
C ALA A 13 -20.74 15.77 -14.42
N ASN A 14 -22.00 16.15 -14.68
CA ASN A 14 -22.62 17.35 -14.12
C ASN A 14 -23.96 16.99 -13.47
N GLU A 15 -24.05 17.14 -12.15
CA GLU A 15 -25.24 16.85 -11.33
C GLU A 15 -26.45 17.73 -11.68
N ALA A 16 -26.27 18.84 -12.41
CA ALA A 16 -27.30 19.84 -12.65
C ALA A 16 -28.26 19.54 -13.82
N VAL A 17 -28.12 18.41 -14.52
CA VAL A 17 -28.93 18.10 -15.71
C VAL A 17 -29.83 16.89 -15.42
N ALA A 18 -31.06 17.17 -15.00
CA ALA A 18 -32.10 16.15 -14.81
C ALA A 18 -32.72 15.78 -16.17
N LEU A 19 -32.38 14.60 -16.69
CA LEU A 19 -33.09 14.00 -17.82
C LEU A 19 -34.30 13.21 -17.31
N ASN A 20 -35.46 13.45 -17.92
CA ASN A 20 -36.75 12.88 -17.51
C ASN A 20 -36.83 11.40 -17.95
N GLY A 21 -36.29 10.51 -17.12
CA GLY A 21 -36.31 9.06 -17.33
C GLY A 21 -36.13 8.33 -16.00
N SER A 22 -36.80 7.19 -15.83
CA SER A 22 -36.69 6.37 -14.62
C SER A 22 -35.23 5.94 -14.40
N TYR A 23 -34.59 6.52 -13.39
CA TYR A 23 -33.22 6.22 -12.99
C TYR A 23 -33.20 4.91 -12.20
N ILE A 24 -32.25 4.04 -12.53
CA ILE A 24 -31.84 2.95 -11.65
C ILE A 24 -30.61 3.48 -10.95
N GLU A 25 -30.70 3.80 -9.66
CA GLU A 25 -29.54 4.18 -8.84
C GLU A 25 -28.56 3.00 -8.82
N THR A 26 -27.54 3.04 -9.67
CA THR A 26 -26.30 2.34 -9.41
C THR A 26 -25.50 3.23 -8.46
N GLY A 27 -25.30 2.78 -7.22
CA GLY A 27 -24.69 3.51 -6.11
C GLY A 27 -23.21 3.91 -6.28
N THR A 28 -22.81 4.30 -7.48
CA THR A 28 -21.50 4.81 -7.84
C THR A 28 -21.64 6.32 -8.04
N TYR A 29 -20.72 7.10 -7.46
CA TYR A 29 -20.71 8.57 -7.41
C TYR A 29 -20.66 9.30 -8.77
N ASN A 30 -20.73 8.58 -9.88
CA ASN A 30 -20.88 9.14 -11.22
C ASN A 30 -22.29 8.77 -11.67
N GLY A 31 -23.14 9.76 -11.96
CA GLY A 31 -24.52 9.58 -12.40
C GLY A 31 -24.65 8.78 -13.69
N GLU A 32 -24.47 7.47 -13.59
CA GLU A 32 -24.53 6.49 -14.66
C GLU A 32 -26.00 6.18 -14.93
N VAL A 33 -26.49 6.53 -16.12
CA VAL A 33 -27.86 6.20 -16.53
C VAL A 33 -27.82 5.16 -17.63
N ILE A 34 -28.50 4.04 -17.40
CA ILE A 34 -28.60 2.93 -18.35
C ILE A 34 -29.81 3.15 -19.26
N TYR A 35 -29.57 3.26 -20.57
CA TYR A 35 -30.60 3.31 -21.60
C TYR A 35 -30.60 2.02 -22.43
N GLY A 36 -31.78 1.46 -22.66
CA GLY A 36 -31.99 0.43 -23.68
C GLY A 36 -32.28 1.10 -25.02
N CYS A 37 -31.26 1.39 -25.81
CA CYS A 37 -31.43 1.91 -27.16
C CYS A 37 -30.35 1.35 -28.10
N ASP A 38 -30.59 1.46 -29.41
CA ASP A 38 -29.63 1.02 -30.41
C ASP A 38 -28.50 2.05 -30.59
N GLU A 39 -27.30 1.56 -30.90
CA GLU A 39 -26.11 2.40 -31.17
C GLU A 39 -26.37 3.48 -32.22
N SER A 40 -27.17 3.16 -33.24
CA SER A 40 -27.55 4.08 -34.32
C SER A 40 -28.35 5.29 -33.81
N THR A 41 -29.24 5.08 -32.83
CA THR A 41 -30.04 6.13 -32.19
C THR A 41 -29.15 7.09 -31.42
N ILE A 42 -28.16 6.57 -30.69
CA ILE A 42 -27.21 7.38 -29.93
C ILE A 42 -26.30 8.18 -30.85
N ARG A 43 -25.75 7.56 -31.90
CA ARG A 43 -24.90 8.27 -32.87
C ARG A 43 -25.66 9.37 -33.60
N ASN A 44 -26.94 9.15 -33.92
CA ASN A 44 -27.78 10.16 -34.53
C ASN A 44 -28.11 11.31 -33.57
N ALA A 45 -28.36 11.01 -32.28
CA ALA A 45 -28.53 12.04 -31.26
C ALA A 45 -27.23 12.86 -31.07
N ALA A 46 -26.08 12.19 -30.95
CA ALA A 46 -24.78 12.85 -30.84
C ALA A 46 -24.50 13.78 -32.02
N LYS A 47 -24.81 13.35 -33.26
CA LYS A 47 -24.69 14.21 -34.45
C LYS A 47 -25.64 15.39 -34.43
N LYS A 48 -26.90 15.19 -34.01
CA LYS A 48 -27.92 16.24 -33.95
C LYS A 48 -27.58 17.33 -32.93
N TYR A 49 -26.93 16.96 -31.83
CA TYR A 49 -26.58 17.88 -30.75
C TYR A 49 -25.09 18.26 -30.72
N ALA A 50 -24.30 17.85 -31.74
CA ALA A 50 -22.86 18.10 -31.82
C ALA A 50 -22.51 19.59 -31.72
N GLU A 51 -23.30 20.47 -32.35
CA GLU A 51 -23.10 21.92 -32.27
C GLU A 51 -23.41 22.50 -30.87
N GLN A 52 -24.27 21.85 -30.09
CA GLN A 52 -24.64 22.28 -28.72
C GLN A 52 -23.68 21.75 -27.65
N LEU A 53 -22.86 20.73 -27.95
CA LEU A 53 -21.88 20.18 -27.00
C LEU A 53 -20.66 21.11 -26.78
N GLY A 54 -20.42 22.07 -27.69
CA GLY A 54 -19.30 23.00 -27.59
C GLY A 54 -17.94 22.26 -27.51
N PRO A 55 -17.07 22.51 -26.52
CA PRO A 55 -15.77 21.84 -26.39
C PRO A 55 -15.83 20.41 -25.84
N HIS A 56 -17.02 19.89 -25.51
CA HIS A 56 -17.16 18.55 -24.92
C HIS A 56 -17.16 17.47 -26.01
N TYR A 57 -16.39 16.40 -25.78
CA TYR A 57 -16.29 15.28 -26.72
C TYR A 57 -17.36 14.23 -26.42
N PHE A 58 -18.02 13.74 -27.47
CA PHE A 58 -18.89 12.57 -27.40
C PHE A 58 -18.06 11.33 -27.70
N MET A 59 -17.84 10.46 -26.71
CA MET A 59 -17.15 9.18 -26.87
C MET A 59 -18.13 8.04 -26.65
N LEU A 60 -18.29 7.18 -27.66
CA LEU A 60 -19.00 5.92 -27.53
C LEU A 60 -17.95 4.80 -27.47
N THR A 61 -17.91 4.09 -26.36
CA THR A 61 -17.02 2.94 -26.17
C THR A 61 -17.82 1.71 -25.78
N ASN A 62 -17.31 0.53 -26.11
CA ASN A 62 -17.88 -0.71 -25.62
C ASN A 62 -17.55 -0.87 -24.13
N VAL A 63 -18.58 -0.89 -23.29
CA VAL A 63 -18.43 -1.01 -21.82
C VAL A 63 -17.66 -2.27 -21.42
N GLY A 64 -17.81 -3.38 -22.16
CA GLY A 64 -17.09 -4.62 -21.90
C GLY A 64 -15.59 -4.52 -22.21
N GLU A 65 -15.22 -3.83 -23.29
CA GLU A 65 -13.82 -3.62 -23.65
C GLU A 65 -13.14 -2.64 -22.68
N ASP A 66 -13.83 -1.55 -22.33
CA ASP A 66 -13.35 -0.55 -21.37
C ASP A 66 -13.15 -1.15 -19.97
N TYR A 67 -14.09 -1.96 -19.50
CA TYR A 67 -13.94 -2.72 -18.26
C TYR A 67 -12.75 -3.67 -18.32
N THR A 68 -12.61 -4.43 -19.40
CA THR A 68 -11.51 -5.40 -19.56
C THR A 68 -10.15 -4.71 -19.59
N TYR A 69 -10.06 -3.56 -20.25
CA TYR A 69 -8.87 -2.72 -20.30
C TYR A 69 -8.52 -2.18 -18.90
N SER A 70 -9.47 -1.53 -18.24
CA SER A 70 -9.27 -0.92 -16.91
C SER A 70 -8.92 -1.97 -15.86
N HIS A 71 -9.60 -3.11 -15.87
CA HIS A 71 -9.27 -4.25 -15.00
C HIS A 71 -7.85 -4.77 -15.25
N SER A 72 -7.47 -4.97 -16.52
CA SER A 72 -6.12 -5.43 -16.87
C SER A 72 -5.04 -4.43 -16.47
N PHE A 73 -5.33 -3.13 -16.56
CA PHE A 73 -4.43 -2.08 -16.10
C PHE A 73 -4.25 -2.13 -14.57
N LEU A 74 -5.33 -2.21 -13.80
CA LEU A 74 -5.28 -2.30 -12.34
C LEU A 74 -4.50 -3.54 -11.86
N VAL A 75 -4.71 -4.71 -12.48
CA VAL A 75 -3.97 -5.93 -12.14
C VAL A 75 -2.46 -5.76 -12.37
N LYS A 76 -2.06 -5.16 -13.49
CA LYS A 76 -0.64 -4.88 -13.79
C LYS A 76 -0.04 -3.89 -12.80
N LEU A 77 -0.79 -2.84 -12.45
CA LEU A 77 -0.36 -1.82 -11.49
C LEU A 77 -0.17 -2.41 -10.08
N ILE A 78 -1.10 -3.25 -9.62
CA ILE A 78 -0.97 -3.96 -8.34
C ILE A 78 0.25 -4.88 -8.35
N GLY A 79 0.46 -5.63 -9.44
CA GLY A 79 1.64 -6.48 -9.61
C GLY A 79 2.95 -5.70 -9.53
N PHE A 80 3.01 -4.51 -10.15
CA PHE A 80 4.16 -3.63 -10.09
C PHE A 80 4.43 -3.11 -8.66
N ILE A 81 3.41 -2.60 -7.97
CA ILE A 81 3.55 -2.11 -6.59
C ILE A 81 3.97 -3.24 -5.64
N SER A 82 3.39 -4.44 -5.82
CA SER A 82 3.76 -5.62 -5.04
C SER A 82 5.25 -5.98 -5.22
N SER A 83 5.75 -5.94 -6.46
CA SER A 83 7.17 -6.18 -6.74
C SER A 83 8.08 -5.15 -6.07
N LEU A 84 7.69 -3.87 -6.05
CA LEU A 84 8.45 -2.82 -5.37
C LEU A 84 8.45 -3.02 -3.84
N CYS A 85 7.33 -3.46 -3.26
CA CYS A 85 7.23 -3.74 -1.83
C CYS A 85 8.22 -4.84 -1.40
N VAL A 86 8.36 -5.91 -2.18
CA VAL A 86 9.34 -6.98 -1.91
C VAL A 86 10.78 -6.43 -1.91
N LEU A 87 11.12 -5.56 -2.85
CA LEU A 87 12.45 -4.96 -2.93
C LEU A 87 12.75 -4.07 -1.70
N VAL A 88 11.79 -3.27 -1.26
CA VAL A 88 11.92 -2.43 -0.06
C VAL A 88 12.14 -3.30 1.19
N LEU A 89 11.41 -4.41 1.34
CA LEU A 89 11.60 -5.34 2.46
C LEU A 89 13.00 -5.98 2.46
N LEU A 90 13.55 -6.31 1.30
CA LEU A 90 14.92 -6.86 1.21
C LEU A 90 15.97 -5.84 1.63
N LEU A 91 15.80 -4.56 1.24
CA LEU A 91 16.69 -3.48 1.65
C LEU A 91 16.61 -3.25 3.16
N ASP A 92 15.41 -3.27 3.72
CA ASP A 92 15.19 -3.11 5.16
C ASP A 92 15.90 -4.21 5.97
N ILE A 93 15.77 -5.47 5.55
CA ILE A 93 16.52 -6.59 6.15
C ILE A 93 18.03 -6.36 6.07
N ALA A 94 18.54 -5.88 4.93
CA ALA A 94 19.96 -5.61 4.77
C ALA A 94 20.46 -4.48 5.69
N ILE A 95 19.65 -3.44 5.88
CA ILE A 95 19.93 -2.33 6.80
C ILE A 95 19.99 -2.85 8.24
N ILE A 96 18.99 -3.63 8.68
CA ILE A 96 18.96 -4.23 10.02
C ILE A 96 20.21 -5.09 10.27
N ILE A 97 20.61 -5.93 9.30
CA ILE A 97 21.82 -6.75 9.44
C ILE A 97 23.07 -5.87 9.59
N SER A 98 23.15 -4.77 8.84
CA SER A 98 24.27 -3.83 8.91
C SER A 98 24.32 -3.12 10.25
N GLU A 99 23.17 -2.66 10.74
CA GLU A 99 23.05 -1.92 12.01
C GLU A 99 23.41 -2.80 13.21
N VAL A 100 22.89 -4.03 13.26
CA VAL A 100 23.25 -5.00 14.30
C VAL A 100 24.76 -5.27 14.29
N LYS A 101 25.36 -5.51 13.12
CA LYS A 101 26.82 -5.71 13.02
C LYS A 101 27.61 -4.50 13.50
N MET A 102 27.17 -3.29 13.16
CA MET A 102 27.81 -2.05 13.59
C MET A 102 27.71 -1.85 15.10
N GLU A 103 26.55 -2.12 15.71
CA GLU A 103 26.37 -1.99 17.15
C GLU A 103 27.21 -3.01 17.92
N PHE A 104 27.31 -4.25 17.44
CA PHE A 104 28.20 -5.25 18.03
C PHE A 104 29.67 -4.82 17.99
N ARG A 105 30.11 -4.09 16.97
CA ARG A 105 31.50 -3.58 16.89
C ARG A 105 31.74 -2.42 17.87
N LEU A 106 30.78 -1.51 18.01
CA LEU A 106 30.91 -0.33 18.88
C LEU A 106 30.76 -0.68 20.36
N ASN A 107 29.81 -1.55 20.70
CA ASN A 107 29.44 -1.88 22.07
C ASN A 107 29.90 -3.30 22.48
N ALA A 108 30.85 -3.90 21.76
CA ALA A 108 31.35 -5.26 21.98
C ALA A 108 31.70 -5.53 23.46
N MET A 109 32.38 -4.56 24.09
CA MET A 109 32.83 -4.66 25.47
C MET A 109 31.65 -4.66 26.46
N GLU A 110 30.70 -3.73 26.29
CA GLU A 110 29.52 -3.63 27.15
C GLU A 110 28.62 -4.87 27.05
N ILE A 111 28.39 -5.34 25.82
CA ILE A 111 27.59 -6.53 25.53
C ILE A 111 28.25 -7.77 26.14
N SER A 112 29.57 -7.91 26.00
CA SER A 112 30.33 -9.04 26.56
C SER A 112 30.30 -9.03 28.09
N LEU A 113 30.47 -7.85 28.70
CA LEU A 113 30.47 -7.69 30.16
C LEU A 113 29.09 -8.00 30.76
N LYS A 114 28.00 -7.49 30.16
CA LYS A 114 26.61 -7.81 30.54
C LYS A 114 26.30 -9.30 30.39
N LYS A 115 26.87 -9.97 29.39
CA LYS A 115 26.70 -11.41 29.20
C LYS A 115 27.39 -12.23 30.30
N VAL A 116 28.61 -11.86 30.70
CA VAL A 116 29.34 -12.52 31.80
C VAL A 116 28.63 -12.31 33.14
N LEU A 117 28.01 -11.14 33.33
CA LEU A 117 27.24 -10.79 34.53
C LEU A 117 25.84 -11.44 34.58
N GLY A 118 25.44 -12.23 33.58
CA GLY A 118 24.18 -12.98 33.60
C GLY A 118 22.92 -12.18 33.23
N TYR A 119 23.04 -10.99 32.63
CA TYR A 119 21.89 -10.20 32.19
C TYR A 119 21.07 -10.91 31.10
N ARG A 120 19.75 -10.70 31.11
CA ARG A 120 18.83 -11.28 30.11
C ARG A 120 19.08 -10.65 28.73
N PHE A 121 18.79 -11.40 27.66
CA PHE A 121 19.04 -10.99 26.27
C PHE A 121 18.45 -9.60 25.93
N TYR A 122 17.23 -9.32 26.40
CA TYR A 122 16.57 -8.04 26.20
C TYR A 122 17.27 -6.86 26.89
N GLU A 123 17.80 -7.05 28.10
CA GLU A 123 18.52 -6.00 28.84
C GLU A 123 19.88 -5.68 28.22
N ARG A 124 20.49 -6.67 27.56
CA ARG A 124 21.74 -6.50 26.84
C ARG A 124 21.58 -5.62 25.59
N HIS A 125 20.47 -5.79 24.86
CA HIS A 125 20.19 -5.08 23.60
C HIS A 125 19.07 -4.04 23.71
N LYS A 126 18.73 -3.60 24.94
CA LYS A 126 17.60 -2.69 25.22
C LYS A 126 17.71 -1.38 24.43
N ARG A 127 18.92 -0.85 24.29
CA ARG A 127 19.16 0.42 23.59
C ARG A 127 18.76 0.29 22.11
N PHE A 128 19.33 -0.68 21.40
CA PHE A 128 19.00 -1.00 20.01
C PHE A 128 17.50 -1.16 19.76
N ILE A 129 16.89 -2.03 20.56
CA ILE A 129 15.47 -2.39 20.42
C ILE A 129 14.59 -1.16 20.70
N SER A 130 14.96 -0.33 21.69
CA SER A 130 14.18 0.87 22.02
C SER A 130 14.26 1.97 20.96
N VAL A 131 15.41 2.14 20.30
CA VAL A 131 15.59 3.15 19.25
C VAL A 131 14.78 2.77 18.01
N ASN A 132 14.92 1.52 17.55
CA ASN A 132 14.15 0.99 16.42
C ASN A 132 12.64 1.02 16.67
N LEU A 133 12.20 0.68 17.88
CA LEU A 133 10.78 0.75 18.25
C LEU A 133 10.24 2.19 18.23
N LEU A 134 11.01 3.16 18.73
CA LEU A 134 10.62 4.57 18.74
C LEU A 134 10.56 5.16 17.33
N GLU A 135 11.54 4.83 16.48
CA GLU A 135 11.57 5.24 15.08
C GLU A 135 10.32 4.73 14.35
N ASN A 136 10.00 3.44 14.50
CA ASN A 136 8.82 2.86 13.89
C ASN A 136 7.51 3.49 14.35
N ILE A 137 7.36 3.74 15.65
CA ILE A 137 6.18 4.45 16.19
C ILE A 137 6.07 5.85 15.59
N ALA A 138 7.20 6.58 15.47
CA ALA A 138 7.20 7.92 14.89
C ALA A 138 6.76 7.91 13.41
N VAL A 139 7.24 6.95 12.63
CA VAL A 139 6.85 6.78 11.21
C VAL A 139 5.36 6.47 11.08
N VAL A 140 4.82 5.56 11.90
CA VAL A 140 3.38 5.23 11.88
C VAL A 140 2.52 6.46 12.23
N ILE A 141 2.91 7.23 13.24
CA ILE A 141 2.21 8.47 13.62
C ILE A 141 2.22 9.48 12.47
N LEU A 142 3.37 9.67 11.82
CA LEU A 142 3.51 10.59 10.69
C LEU A 142 2.57 10.21 9.54
N ILE A 143 2.52 8.92 9.18
CA ILE A 143 1.62 8.40 8.14
C ILE A 143 0.16 8.62 8.51
N CYS A 144 -0.20 8.44 9.79
CA CYS A 144 -1.56 8.70 10.25
C CYS A 144 -1.95 10.18 10.09
N ILE A 145 -1.04 11.10 10.44
CA ILE A 145 -1.28 12.54 10.28
C ILE A 145 -1.47 12.88 8.79
N VAL A 146 -0.57 12.41 7.92
CA VAL A 146 -0.68 12.65 6.47
C VAL A 146 -1.99 12.08 5.91
N SER A 147 -2.41 10.90 6.39
CA SER A 147 -3.67 10.26 5.97
C SER A 147 -4.90 11.11 6.33
N LEU A 148 -4.88 11.78 7.48
CA LEU A 148 -5.95 12.71 7.89
C LEU A 148 -6.04 13.93 6.98
N PHE A 149 -4.91 14.45 6.48
CA PHE A 149 -4.89 15.61 5.59
C PHE A 149 -5.43 15.30 4.19
N ILE A 150 -5.25 14.06 3.71
CA ILE A 150 -5.58 13.67 2.33
C ILE A 150 -7.04 13.19 2.19
N SER A 151 -7.79 12.99 3.29
CA SER A 151 -9.20 12.51 3.34
C SER A 151 -9.54 11.22 2.57
N ASN A 152 -8.59 10.61 1.86
CA ASN A 152 -8.81 9.45 1.00
C ASN A 152 -8.41 8.11 1.65
N ALA A 153 -7.59 8.13 2.70
CA ALA A 153 -7.07 6.92 3.33
C ALA A 153 -7.74 6.69 4.69
N SER A 154 -8.36 5.53 4.86
CA SER A 154 -8.90 5.14 6.17
C SER A 154 -7.74 4.93 7.16
N VAL A 155 -7.67 5.80 8.17
CA VAL A 155 -6.64 5.77 9.23
C VAL A 155 -6.52 4.40 9.89
N GLY A 156 -7.63 3.66 10.00
CA GLY A 156 -7.65 2.31 10.56
C GLY A 156 -6.78 1.31 9.80
N ILE A 157 -6.76 1.36 8.45
CA ILE A 157 -5.93 0.47 7.64
C ILE A 157 -4.45 0.81 7.81
N ALA A 158 -4.10 2.11 7.84
CA ALA A 158 -2.72 2.55 8.02
C ALA A 158 -2.15 2.09 9.37
N LEU A 159 -2.94 2.20 10.45
CA LEU A 159 -2.55 1.69 11.78
C LEU A 159 -2.35 0.18 11.79
N LEU A 160 -3.24 -0.58 11.15
CA LEU A 160 -3.19 -2.04 11.14
C LEU A 160 -1.96 -2.53 10.37
N VAL A 161 -1.70 -1.95 9.19
CA VAL A 161 -0.52 -2.27 8.38
C VAL A 161 0.77 -1.85 9.09
N GLY A 162 0.80 -0.65 9.67
CA GLY A 162 1.95 -0.16 10.44
C GLY A 162 2.29 -1.07 11.62
N ALA A 163 1.28 -1.45 12.41
CA ALA A 163 1.47 -2.37 13.53
C ALA A 163 1.99 -3.75 13.08
N LEU A 164 1.46 -4.27 11.96
CA LEU A 164 1.89 -5.55 11.40
C LEU A 164 3.36 -5.49 10.93
N LEU A 165 3.76 -4.41 10.28
CA LEU A 165 5.16 -4.19 9.88
C LEU A 165 6.10 -4.10 11.09
N THR A 166 5.73 -3.35 12.13
CA THR A 166 6.55 -3.26 13.35
C THR A 166 6.75 -4.63 14.02
N ILE A 167 5.73 -5.50 14.01
CA ILE A 167 5.84 -6.87 14.54
C ILE A 167 6.83 -7.70 13.70
N ILE A 168 6.75 -7.61 12.37
CA ILE A 168 7.65 -8.32 11.46
C ILE A 168 9.09 -7.86 11.67
N GLU A 169 9.31 -6.55 11.75
CA GLU A 169 10.63 -5.97 11.92
C GLU A 169 11.28 -6.37 13.24
N MET A 170 10.50 -6.35 14.33
CA MET A 170 10.97 -6.84 15.64
C MET A 170 11.33 -8.33 15.61
N ALA A 171 10.60 -9.15 14.86
CA ALA A 171 10.93 -10.56 14.68
C ALA A 171 12.23 -10.76 13.87
N ILE A 172 12.45 -9.94 12.84
CA ILE A 172 13.68 -9.94 12.02
C ILE A 172 14.88 -9.53 12.88
N ILE A 173 14.78 -8.42 13.62
CA ILE A 173 15.81 -7.94 14.55
C ILE A 173 16.17 -9.05 15.53
N PHE A 174 15.18 -9.65 16.19
CA PHE A 174 15.41 -10.69 17.18
C PHE A 174 16.15 -11.90 16.59
N THR A 175 15.73 -12.35 15.40
CA THR A 175 16.36 -13.48 14.70
C THR A 175 17.79 -13.16 14.30
N ASN A 176 18.04 -11.97 13.75
CA ASN A 176 19.37 -11.52 13.33
C ASN A 176 20.31 -11.38 14.53
N VAL A 177 19.89 -10.77 15.63
CA VAL A 177 20.72 -10.65 16.84
C VAL A 177 21.08 -12.03 17.39
N MET A 178 20.12 -12.98 17.46
CA MET A 178 20.41 -14.36 17.88
C MET A 178 21.42 -15.05 16.97
N TRP A 179 21.31 -14.86 15.65
CA TRP A 179 22.23 -15.45 14.67
C TRP A 179 23.64 -14.85 14.79
N VAL A 180 23.73 -13.53 14.91
CA VAL A 180 24.99 -12.80 15.11
C VAL A 180 25.65 -13.20 16.43
N GLU A 181 24.89 -13.36 17.51
CA GLU A 181 25.44 -13.86 18.77
C GLU A 181 26.01 -15.27 18.62
N LYS A 182 25.25 -16.23 18.07
CA LYS A 182 25.73 -17.61 17.90
C LYS A 182 27.02 -17.69 17.07
N THR A 183 27.09 -16.94 15.99
CA THR A 183 28.25 -16.96 15.07
C THR A 183 29.47 -16.25 15.66
N ASN A 184 29.31 -15.11 16.32
CA ASN A 184 30.43 -14.35 16.90
C ASN A 184 30.93 -14.94 18.23
N ILE A 185 30.05 -15.50 19.06
CA ILE A 185 30.46 -16.21 20.27
C ILE A 185 31.34 -17.41 19.89
N SER A 186 30.96 -18.18 18.85
CA SER A 186 31.77 -19.29 18.36
C SER A 186 33.13 -18.87 17.79
N LYS A 187 33.26 -17.68 17.19
CA LYS A 187 34.54 -17.16 16.68
C LYS A 187 35.41 -16.58 17.80
N SER A 188 34.80 -15.88 18.74
CA SER A 188 35.45 -15.30 19.91
C SER A 188 35.99 -16.38 20.87
N LEU A 189 35.25 -17.47 21.07
CA LEU A 189 35.71 -18.65 21.84
C LEU A 189 36.83 -19.45 21.15
N LYS A 190 37.03 -19.29 19.84
CA LYS A 190 38.10 -19.94 19.07
C LYS A 190 39.35 -19.05 18.93
N GLY A 191 39.42 -17.93 19.64
CA GLY A 191 40.57 -17.02 19.59
C GLY A 191 40.68 -16.24 18.28
N GLY A 192 39.59 -16.10 17.51
CA GLY A 192 39.56 -15.21 16.35
C GLY A 192 39.65 -13.76 16.83
N CYS A 193 40.81 -13.14 16.62
CA CYS A 193 41.01 -11.71 16.79
C CYS A 193 39.94 -10.92 16.02
N LEU A 194 39.49 -9.83 16.65
CA LEU A 194 38.52 -8.84 16.17
C LEU A 194 38.69 -8.43 14.71
#